data_AF-A0A950QV48-F1
#
_entry.id   AF-A0A950QV48-F1
#
_cell.length_a   1.000
_cell.length_b   1.000
_cell.length_c   1.000
_cell.angle_alpha   90.00
_cell.angle_beta   90.00
_cell.angle_gamma   90.00
#
_symmetry.space_group_name_H-M   'P 1'
#
loop_
_entity.id
_entity.type
_entity.pdbx_description
1 polymer ?
#
loop_
_entity_poly.entity_id
_entity_poly.type
_entity_poly.pdbx_seq_one_letter_code
_entity_poly.pdbx_strand_id
1 'polypeptide(L)'
;TMRDIVTGLEAALRDVYGANYGKTKFACITHSTGGLVARSWILRYYGDNMAALPMTHLISLAPPTNGSRLAELGKSRLSRLRSLIGIEPGMKILDALELGSAFQWNLNTEWMRRKLHDADGFFPFVIAGQWIDMKLWDNIIPATYERGSDGVVRASAANLNMQRISVAPDGTALRDVMGGIPFLVPPKTAHSDKTFGIMGSIPLTGDHPVWNGIAAALEVKTRDDHDKVEADWAMKTTALQRSDQYYDGTPLERYCQIVFRISDSNGEPIHDYALELIDQSGNGGNLPKGFFCDKHQNEPNPEMFVFYLDYDRLHQVPGGKLGFKIQAALGTPFVEYVATTFLSPSDVESIIRPNQTTLIDVVLRRRIKKNLFQLTTDFSEQPIGKDPGGPDDWVP
;
A
#
# COMPACT_ATOMS: atom_id res chain seq x y z
N THR A 1 2.51 -20.46 -0.66
CA THR A 1 1.77 -19.21 -0.93
C THR A 1 1.53 -18.47 0.38
N MET A 2 1.08 -17.21 0.35
CA MET A 2 0.75 -16.49 1.59
C MET A 2 -0.33 -17.20 2.42
N ARG A 3 -1.32 -17.79 1.74
CA ARG A 3 -2.37 -18.61 2.38
C ARG A 3 -1.81 -19.82 3.13
N ASP A 4 -0.78 -20.46 2.59
CA ASP A 4 -0.13 -21.62 3.23
C ASP A 4 0.65 -21.19 4.47
N ILE A 5 1.37 -20.06 4.41
CA ILE A 5 2.10 -19.50 5.57
C ILE A 5 1.12 -19.15 6.70
N VAL A 6 -0.01 -18.52 6.37
CA VAL A 6 -1.07 -18.20 7.34
C VAL A 6 -1.68 -19.47 7.96
N THR A 7 -1.81 -20.55 7.18
CA THR A 7 -2.28 -21.84 7.68
C THR A 7 -1.24 -22.49 8.60
N GLY A 8 0.04 -22.38 8.25
CA GLY A 8 1.14 -22.81 9.11
C GLY A 8 1.20 -22.06 10.44
N LEU A 9 0.99 -20.74 10.43
CA LEU A 9 0.91 -19.94 11.67
C LEU A 9 -0.23 -20.43 12.58
N GLU A 10 -1.42 -20.66 12.02
CA GLU A 10 -2.55 -21.22 12.78
C GLU A 10 -2.21 -22.57 13.41
N ALA A 11 -1.60 -23.47 12.65
CA ALA A 11 -1.19 -24.79 13.14
C ALA A 11 -0.15 -24.67 14.27
N ALA A 12 0.85 -23.81 14.10
CA ALA A 12 1.89 -23.58 15.10
C ALA A 12 1.33 -23.00 16.41
N LEU A 13 0.40 -22.04 16.32
CA LEU A 13 -0.26 -21.49 17.53
C LEU A 13 -1.08 -22.57 18.25
N ARG A 14 -1.80 -23.42 17.50
CA ARG A 14 -2.55 -24.54 18.11
C ARG A 14 -1.63 -25.54 18.81
N ASP A 15 -0.49 -25.84 18.23
CA ASP A 15 0.50 -26.75 18.82
C ASP A 15 1.07 -26.16 20.12
N VAL A 16 1.52 -24.90 20.08
CA VAL A 16 2.12 -24.21 21.25
C VAL A 16 1.12 -24.05 22.40
N TYR A 17 -0.12 -23.64 22.12
CA TYR A 17 -1.10 -23.38 23.18
C TYR A 17 -1.95 -24.60 23.55
N GLY A 18 -2.03 -25.63 22.70
CA GLY A 18 -2.81 -26.84 22.93
C GLY A 18 -4.25 -26.56 23.38
N ALA A 19 -4.66 -27.11 24.53
CA ALA A 19 -5.98 -26.91 25.12
C ALA A 19 -6.28 -25.45 25.57
N ASN A 20 -5.25 -24.59 25.61
CA ASN A 20 -5.35 -23.17 25.91
C ASN A 20 -5.44 -22.28 24.66
N TYR A 21 -5.38 -22.86 23.46
CA TYR A 21 -5.54 -22.10 22.21
C TYR A 21 -6.87 -21.33 22.21
N GLY A 22 -6.80 -20.03 21.91
CA GLY A 22 -7.95 -19.10 21.97
C GLY A 22 -8.31 -18.59 23.38
N LYS A 23 -7.79 -19.19 24.46
CA LYS A 23 -8.04 -18.77 25.85
C LYS A 23 -6.93 -17.87 26.39
N THR A 24 -5.68 -18.20 26.07
CA THR A 24 -4.52 -17.41 26.48
C THR A 24 -4.34 -16.24 25.53
N LYS A 25 -4.32 -15.03 26.09
CA LYS A 25 -4.01 -13.80 25.35
C LYS A 25 -2.51 -13.69 25.08
N PHE A 26 -2.13 -13.10 23.94
CA PHE A 26 -0.72 -12.90 23.59
C PHE A 26 -0.48 -11.61 22.78
N ALA A 27 0.75 -11.12 22.83
CA ALA A 27 1.26 -10.08 21.94
C ALA A 27 2.04 -10.73 20.78
N CYS A 28 1.95 -10.14 19.59
CA CYS A 28 2.66 -10.58 18.40
C CYS A 28 3.57 -9.45 17.90
N ILE A 29 4.88 -9.70 17.92
CA ILE A 29 5.88 -8.82 17.33
C ILE A 29 6.32 -9.48 16.01
N THR A 30 6.21 -8.74 14.92
CA THR A 30 6.53 -9.25 13.58
C THR A 30 7.56 -8.36 12.92
N HIS A 31 8.29 -8.91 11.95
CA HIS A 31 9.17 -8.14 11.08
C HIS A 31 8.83 -8.42 9.62
N SER A 32 8.91 -7.36 8.81
CA SER A 32 8.75 -7.43 7.37
C SER A 32 7.46 -8.18 7.00
N THR A 33 7.56 -9.21 6.15
CA THR A 33 6.45 -10.07 5.68
C THR A 33 5.59 -10.62 6.83
N GLY A 34 6.14 -10.80 8.03
CA GLY A 34 5.39 -11.26 9.21
C GLY A 34 4.17 -10.39 9.53
N GLY A 35 4.23 -9.09 9.29
CA GLY A 35 3.09 -8.19 9.50
C GLY A 35 1.90 -8.50 8.58
N LEU A 36 2.17 -8.83 7.30
CA LEU A 36 1.14 -9.27 6.36
C LEU A 36 0.57 -10.64 6.75
N VAL A 37 1.42 -11.56 7.21
CA VAL A 37 1.00 -12.88 7.68
C VAL A 37 0.06 -12.75 8.88
N ALA A 38 0.45 -11.98 9.90
CA ALA A 38 -0.37 -11.77 11.09
C ALA A 38 -1.72 -11.10 10.75
N ARG A 39 -1.70 -10.04 9.93
CA ARG A 39 -2.94 -9.37 9.49
C ARG A 39 -3.86 -10.29 8.69
N SER A 40 -3.29 -11.16 7.84
CA SER A 40 -4.04 -12.13 7.06
C SER A 40 -4.60 -13.25 7.93
N TRP A 41 -3.87 -13.67 8.96
CA TRP A 41 -4.35 -14.63 9.95
C TRP A 41 -5.53 -14.08 10.75
N ILE A 42 -5.44 -12.82 11.22
CA ILE A 42 -6.56 -12.12 11.88
C ILE A 42 -7.77 -12.11 10.95
N LEU A 43 -7.62 -11.60 9.73
CA LEU A 43 -8.73 -11.51 8.77
C LEU A 43 -9.36 -12.88 8.51
N ARG A 44 -8.54 -13.92 8.29
CA ARG A 44 -9.01 -15.25 7.90
C ARG A 44 -9.75 -15.99 9.03
N TYR A 45 -9.27 -15.90 10.26
CA TYR A 45 -9.79 -16.73 11.36
C TYR A 45 -10.67 -15.96 12.35
N TYR A 46 -10.54 -14.63 12.40
CA TYR A 46 -11.22 -13.78 13.37
C TYR A 46 -11.92 -12.57 12.74
N GLY A 47 -11.81 -12.36 11.43
CA GLY A 47 -12.36 -11.18 10.75
C GLY A 47 -13.89 -11.05 10.82
N ASP A 48 -14.61 -12.12 11.15
CA ASP A 48 -16.06 -12.11 11.41
C ASP A 48 -16.40 -12.08 12.92
N ASN A 49 -15.43 -12.34 13.80
CA ASN A 49 -15.61 -12.37 15.25
C ASN A 49 -14.32 -11.93 15.99
N MET A 50 -14.03 -10.63 15.93
CA MET A 50 -12.83 -10.07 16.56
C MET A 50 -12.83 -10.19 18.09
N ALA A 51 -14.00 -10.29 18.74
CA ALA A 51 -14.08 -10.51 20.18
C ALA A 51 -13.43 -11.83 20.63
N ALA A 52 -13.35 -12.83 19.72
CA ALA A 52 -12.68 -14.11 19.97
C ALA A 52 -11.16 -14.07 19.73
N LEU A 53 -10.60 -12.96 19.23
CA LEU A 53 -9.18 -12.86 18.90
C LEU A 53 -8.30 -13.02 20.15
N PRO A 54 -7.38 -14.01 20.20
CA PRO A 54 -6.45 -14.15 21.33
C PRO A 54 -5.27 -13.16 21.28
N MET A 55 -4.96 -12.60 20.12
CA MET A 55 -3.90 -11.59 19.97
C MET A 55 -4.40 -10.23 20.47
N THR A 56 -3.70 -9.63 21.44
CA THR A 56 -4.06 -8.29 21.96
C THR A 56 -3.21 -7.17 21.36
N HIS A 57 -1.95 -7.46 21.01
CA HIS A 57 -1.04 -6.49 20.40
C HIS A 57 -0.48 -7.04 19.10
N LEU A 58 -0.49 -6.22 18.05
CA LEU A 58 0.25 -6.48 16.81
C LEU A 58 1.28 -5.37 16.60
N ILE A 59 2.54 -5.64 16.92
CA ILE A 59 3.65 -4.70 16.76
C ILE A 59 4.41 -5.11 15.50
N SER A 60 4.26 -4.33 14.43
CA SER A 60 4.84 -4.63 13.13
C SER A 60 6.08 -3.78 12.87
N LEU A 61 7.22 -4.44 12.71
CA LEU A 61 8.51 -3.82 12.40
C LEU A 61 8.74 -3.87 10.87
N ALA A 62 8.72 -2.70 10.24
CA ALA A 62 8.88 -2.52 8.80
C ALA A 62 8.00 -3.43 7.91
N PRO A 63 6.68 -3.56 8.19
CA PRO A 63 5.82 -4.43 7.37
C PRO A 63 5.64 -3.86 5.96
N PRO A 64 5.69 -4.65 4.88
CA PRO A 64 5.38 -4.18 3.52
C PRO A 64 3.85 -4.11 3.29
N THR A 65 3.16 -3.29 4.09
CA THR A 65 1.69 -3.16 4.10
C THR A 65 1.11 -2.78 2.73
N ASN A 66 1.78 -1.89 2.01
CA ASN A 66 1.41 -1.43 0.67
C ASN A 66 2.53 -1.67 -0.35
N GLY A 67 3.32 -2.72 -0.12
CA GLY A 67 4.34 -3.18 -1.05
C GLY A 67 5.78 -2.85 -0.68
N SER A 68 6.69 -3.44 -1.43
CA SER A 68 8.13 -3.29 -1.32
C SER A 68 8.77 -3.32 -2.70
N ARG A 69 9.79 -2.48 -2.89
CA ARG A 69 10.64 -2.47 -4.09
C ARG A 69 11.46 -3.74 -4.27
N LEU A 70 11.59 -4.54 -3.21
CA LEU A 70 12.41 -5.74 -3.21
C LEU A 70 11.80 -6.85 -4.08
N ALA A 71 10.49 -6.84 -4.31
CA ALA A 71 9.82 -7.79 -5.19
C ALA A 71 10.12 -7.55 -6.68
N GLU A 72 10.48 -6.32 -7.07
CA GLU A 72 10.89 -5.98 -8.44
C GLU A 72 12.28 -6.55 -8.81
N LEU A 73 12.98 -7.13 -7.84
CA LEU A 73 14.21 -7.85 -8.08
C LEU A 73 13.89 -9.15 -8.80
N GLY A 74 13.91 -9.08 -10.13
CA GLY A 74 13.59 -10.20 -11.02
C GLY A 74 14.31 -11.51 -10.67
N LYS A 75 13.81 -12.60 -11.25
CA LYS A 75 14.15 -14.01 -10.96
C LYS A 75 15.65 -14.32 -10.82
N SER A 76 16.54 -13.60 -11.49
CA SER A 76 18.00 -13.78 -11.43
C SER A 76 18.66 -13.24 -10.15
N ARG A 77 17.92 -12.50 -9.30
CA ARG A 77 18.40 -11.91 -8.03
C ARG A 77 17.75 -12.51 -6.79
N LEU A 78 17.00 -13.61 -6.94
CA LEU A 78 16.35 -14.35 -5.84
C LEU A 78 17.35 -14.78 -4.74
N SER A 79 18.59 -15.11 -5.12
CA SER A 79 19.67 -15.43 -4.18
C SER A 79 20.08 -14.24 -3.29
N ARG A 80 19.91 -13.00 -3.76
CA ARG A 80 20.20 -11.75 -3.02
C ARG A 80 19.09 -11.37 -2.04
N LEU A 81 17.86 -11.79 -2.32
CA LEU A 81 16.75 -11.71 -1.37
C LEU A 81 17.07 -12.54 -0.11
N ARG A 82 17.67 -13.73 -0.26
CA ARG A 82 18.06 -14.58 0.88
C ARG A 82 18.93 -13.85 1.92
N SER A 83 19.83 -12.96 1.52
CA SER A 83 20.64 -12.18 2.48
C SER A 83 19.85 -11.11 3.23
N LEU A 84 18.69 -10.67 2.72
CA LEU A 84 17.87 -9.59 3.27
C LEU A 84 16.73 -10.11 4.16
N ILE A 85 16.15 -11.25 3.79
CA ILE A 85 15.02 -11.88 4.50
C ILE A 85 15.39 -13.20 5.18
N GLY A 86 16.66 -13.62 5.12
CA GLY A 86 17.20 -14.82 5.77
C GLY A 86 16.80 -16.15 5.14
N ILE A 87 15.75 -16.18 4.31
CA ILE A 87 15.24 -17.35 3.59
C ILE A 87 15.00 -17.01 2.11
N GLU A 88 15.03 -18.02 1.24
CA GLU A 88 14.68 -17.83 -0.17
C GLU A 88 13.14 -17.81 -0.30
N PRO A 89 12.53 -16.68 -0.69
CA PRO A 89 11.08 -16.59 -0.79
C PRO A 89 10.63 -17.26 -2.09
N GLY A 90 9.52 -18.00 -2.03
CA GLY A 90 8.88 -18.48 -3.26
C GLY A 90 8.33 -17.32 -4.09
N MET A 91 8.32 -17.45 -5.42
CA MET A 91 7.83 -16.41 -6.35
C MET A 91 6.48 -15.82 -5.96
N LYS A 92 5.51 -16.66 -5.60
CA LYS A 92 4.16 -16.22 -5.18
C LYS A 92 4.13 -15.36 -3.91
N ILE A 93 5.20 -15.37 -3.11
CA ILE A 93 5.34 -14.45 -1.97
C ILE A 93 5.86 -13.11 -2.47
N LEU A 94 6.83 -13.10 -3.38
CA LEU A 94 7.32 -11.87 -4.00
C LEU A 94 6.21 -11.14 -4.76
N ASP A 95 5.42 -11.86 -5.55
CA ASP A 95 4.24 -11.30 -6.24
C ASP A 95 3.27 -10.62 -5.24
N ALA A 96 3.13 -11.17 -4.03
CA ALA A 96 2.29 -10.62 -2.96
C ALA A 96 2.95 -9.47 -2.17
N LEU A 97 4.27 -9.30 -2.30
CA LEU A 97 5.05 -8.23 -1.68
C LEU A 97 5.27 -7.05 -2.62
N GLU A 98 5.09 -7.24 -3.92
CA GLU A 98 5.27 -6.21 -4.92
C GLU A 98 4.35 -5.01 -4.70
N LEU A 99 4.89 -3.83 -5.00
CA LEU A 99 4.14 -2.57 -4.96
C LEU A 99 2.84 -2.69 -5.75
N GLY A 100 1.72 -2.38 -5.08
CA GLY A 100 0.39 -2.42 -5.69
C GLY A 100 -0.19 -3.83 -5.84
N SER A 101 0.36 -4.88 -5.24
CA SER A 101 -0.17 -6.24 -5.42
C SER A 101 -1.67 -6.37 -5.04
N ALA A 102 -2.41 -7.18 -5.79
CA ALA A 102 -3.83 -7.45 -5.49
C ALA A 102 -4.02 -8.07 -4.11
N PHE A 103 -3.03 -8.83 -3.61
CA PHE A 103 -3.06 -9.39 -2.28
C PHE A 103 -3.12 -8.31 -1.19
N GLN A 104 -2.21 -7.32 -1.23
CA GLN A 104 -2.18 -6.22 -0.26
C GLN A 104 -3.41 -5.34 -0.39
N TRP A 105 -3.83 -5.03 -1.62
CA TRP A 105 -5.04 -4.27 -1.89
C TRP A 105 -6.28 -4.88 -1.23
N ASN A 106 -6.48 -6.18 -1.43
CA ASN A 106 -7.62 -6.90 -0.86
C ASN A 106 -7.53 -6.98 0.67
N LEU A 107 -6.34 -7.25 1.22
CA LEU A 107 -6.13 -7.28 2.67
C LEU A 107 -6.42 -5.91 3.32
N ASN A 108 -5.92 -4.82 2.73
CA ASN A 108 -6.14 -3.46 3.22
C ASN A 108 -7.60 -3.05 3.09
N THR A 109 -8.25 -3.39 1.97
CA THR A 109 -9.68 -3.16 1.74
C THR A 109 -10.53 -3.84 2.82
N GLU A 110 -10.29 -5.12 3.11
CA GLU A 110 -11.07 -5.84 4.11
C GLU A 110 -10.80 -5.33 5.54
N TRP A 111 -9.55 -4.98 5.86
CA TRP A 111 -9.20 -4.38 7.15
C TRP A 111 -9.90 -3.04 7.39
N MET A 112 -9.97 -2.20 6.36
CA MET A 112 -10.66 -0.91 6.40
C MET A 112 -12.18 -1.10 6.48
N ARG A 113 -12.76 -1.91 5.59
CA ARG A 113 -14.22 -2.17 5.51
C ARG A 113 -14.78 -2.74 6.81
N ARG A 114 -14.06 -3.67 7.44
CA ARG A 114 -14.48 -4.33 8.68
C ARG A 114 -13.96 -3.63 9.94
N LYS A 115 -13.19 -2.54 9.79
CA LYS A 115 -12.55 -1.80 10.88
C LYS A 115 -11.76 -2.69 11.85
N LEU A 116 -11.04 -3.68 11.33
CA LEU A 116 -10.33 -4.67 12.17
C LEU A 116 -9.25 -4.05 13.07
N HIS A 117 -8.69 -2.91 12.65
CA HIS A 117 -7.69 -2.15 13.41
C HIS A 117 -8.26 -1.52 14.68
N ASP A 118 -9.58 -1.29 14.72
CA ASP A 118 -10.27 -0.57 15.80
C ASP A 118 -11.07 -1.52 16.71
N ALA A 119 -10.88 -2.83 16.58
CA ALA A 119 -11.56 -3.81 17.42
C ALA A 119 -11.19 -3.65 18.91
N ASP A 120 -12.18 -3.78 19.79
CA ASP A 120 -11.99 -3.70 21.24
C ASP A 120 -10.98 -4.74 21.75
N GLY A 121 -10.03 -4.27 22.57
CA GLY A 121 -9.00 -5.13 23.16
C GLY A 121 -7.89 -5.57 22.19
N PHE A 122 -7.84 -4.99 20.98
CA PHE A 122 -6.78 -5.20 20.00
C PHE A 122 -6.08 -3.88 19.66
N PHE A 123 -4.74 -3.89 19.72
CA PHE A 123 -3.90 -2.71 19.55
C PHE A 123 -2.80 -2.96 18.50
N PRO A 124 -2.98 -2.46 17.26
CA PRO A 124 -1.94 -2.50 16.24
C PRO A 124 -0.95 -1.32 16.36
N PHE A 125 0.31 -1.56 16.01
CA PHE A 125 1.41 -0.57 15.99
C PHE A 125 2.33 -0.84 14.81
N VAL A 126 2.92 0.22 14.26
CA VAL A 126 3.91 0.11 13.19
C VAL A 126 5.15 0.92 13.55
N ILE A 127 6.32 0.28 13.46
CA ILE A 127 7.62 0.96 13.54
C ILE A 127 8.33 0.69 12.22
N ALA A 128 8.75 1.73 11.50
CA ALA A 128 9.42 1.57 10.21
C ALA A 128 10.60 2.52 10.09
N GLY A 129 11.67 2.05 9.46
CA GLY A 129 12.84 2.87 9.19
C GLY A 129 12.62 3.89 8.07
N GLN A 130 13.52 4.86 8.01
CA GLN A 130 13.67 5.76 6.87
C GLN A 130 15.14 6.03 6.56
N TRP A 131 16.00 5.08 6.94
CA TRP A 131 17.43 5.19 6.77
C TRP A 131 17.96 4.04 5.95
N ILE A 132 18.99 4.30 5.15
CA ILE A 132 19.62 3.32 4.28
C ILE A 132 21.13 3.32 4.57
N ASP A 133 21.70 2.13 4.86
CA ASP A 133 23.15 1.97 4.88
C ASP A 133 23.68 1.86 3.45
N MET A 134 24.44 2.88 3.02
CA MET A 134 25.02 2.92 1.68
C MET A 134 25.87 1.71 1.35
N LYS A 135 26.65 1.18 2.30
CA LYS A 135 27.64 0.13 2.01
C LYS A 135 27.01 -1.23 1.71
N LEU A 136 25.84 -1.50 2.28
CA LEU A 136 25.11 -2.75 2.04
C LEU A 136 24.47 -2.75 0.64
N TRP A 137 23.89 -1.62 0.23
CA TRP A 137 23.06 -1.54 -0.98
C TRP A 137 23.84 -1.29 -2.28
N ASP A 138 24.98 -0.59 -2.21
CA ASP A 138 25.87 -0.34 -3.36
C ASP A 138 26.34 -1.66 -3.99
N ASN A 139 26.50 -2.70 -3.15
CA ASN A 139 26.96 -4.02 -3.56
C ASN A 139 25.83 -4.94 -4.05
N ILE A 140 24.56 -4.61 -3.80
CA ILE A 140 23.41 -5.48 -4.10
C ILE A 140 22.62 -4.93 -5.30
N ILE A 141 22.15 -3.67 -5.25
CA ILE A 141 21.41 -2.98 -6.33
C ILE A 141 21.73 -1.47 -6.29
N PRO A 142 22.43 -0.89 -7.29
CA PRO A 142 22.71 0.55 -7.34
C PRO A 142 21.47 1.47 -7.39
N ALA A 143 20.27 0.91 -7.52
CA ALA A 143 18.98 1.60 -7.67
C ALA A 143 18.04 1.50 -6.44
N THR A 144 18.48 0.94 -5.30
CA THR A 144 17.66 0.85 -4.06
C THR A 144 17.83 2.04 -3.10
N TYR A 145 18.52 3.09 -3.54
CA TYR A 145 18.57 4.37 -2.83
C TYR A 145 17.29 5.17 -3.06
N GLU A 146 16.22 4.74 -2.40
CA GLU A 146 14.97 5.47 -2.41
C GLU A 146 14.82 6.25 -1.10
N ARG A 147 14.84 7.58 -1.17
CA ARG A 147 14.57 8.42 0.00
C ARG A 147 13.17 8.15 0.52
N GLY A 148 13.00 8.21 1.83
CA GLY A 148 11.74 7.83 2.48
C GLY A 148 11.57 6.32 2.67
N SER A 149 12.62 5.53 2.42
CA SER A 149 12.63 4.06 2.58
C SER A 149 13.68 3.61 3.59
N ASP A 150 13.48 2.43 4.17
CA ASP A 150 14.46 1.73 4.99
C ASP A 150 15.43 0.84 4.16
N GLY A 151 15.38 0.99 2.83
CA GLY A 151 16.13 0.22 1.84
C GLY A 151 15.32 -0.93 1.21
N VAL A 152 14.18 -1.30 1.81
CA VAL A 152 13.29 -2.37 1.32
C VAL A 152 11.86 -1.89 1.21
N VAL A 153 11.36 -1.23 2.25
CA VAL A 153 9.99 -0.76 2.39
C VAL A 153 9.99 0.75 2.60
N ARG A 154 9.22 1.47 1.78
CA ARG A 154 8.95 2.90 1.98
C ARG A 154 8.24 3.09 3.33
N ALA A 155 8.58 4.14 4.08
CA ALA A 155 7.85 4.51 5.29
C ALA A 155 6.35 4.66 5.03
N SER A 156 5.98 5.27 3.89
CA SER A 156 4.59 5.38 3.41
C SER A 156 3.94 4.05 3.04
N ALA A 157 4.72 3.07 2.58
CA ALA A 157 4.23 1.74 2.28
C ALA A 157 4.08 0.88 3.53
N ALA A 158 4.87 1.12 4.57
CA ALA A 158 4.80 0.38 5.82
C ALA A 158 3.64 0.79 6.72
N ASN A 159 3.34 2.09 6.75
CA ASN A 159 2.29 2.66 7.58
C ASN A 159 0.93 2.01 7.30
N LEU A 160 0.21 1.64 8.37
CA LEU A 160 -1.14 1.12 8.29
C LEU A 160 -2.20 2.23 8.21
N ASN A 161 -1.87 3.45 8.64
CA ASN A 161 -2.75 4.58 8.43
C ASN A 161 -2.81 4.87 6.92
N MET A 162 -4.02 4.86 6.38
CA MET A 162 -4.26 5.03 4.96
C MET A 162 -5.69 5.47 4.71
N GLN A 163 -5.94 5.90 3.49
CA GLN A 163 -7.27 6.23 3.02
C GLN A 163 -7.52 5.61 1.66
N ARG A 164 -8.78 5.35 1.36
CA ARG A 164 -9.23 4.87 0.06
C ARG A 164 -10.21 5.86 -0.54
N ILE A 165 -10.04 6.17 -1.82
CA ILE A 165 -10.94 6.98 -2.61
C ILE A 165 -11.48 6.10 -3.74
N SER A 166 -12.78 5.83 -3.74
CA SER A 166 -13.44 5.07 -4.80
C SER A 166 -14.14 6.03 -5.75
N VAL A 167 -13.69 6.09 -7.00
CA VAL A 167 -14.19 6.99 -8.04
C VAL A 167 -15.07 6.21 -9.02
N ALA A 168 -16.36 6.52 -9.00
CA ALA A 168 -17.37 5.91 -9.84
C ALA A 168 -17.36 6.50 -11.27
N PRO A 169 -17.98 5.81 -12.26
CA PRO A 169 -17.96 6.25 -13.65
C PRO A 169 -18.74 7.54 -13.95
N ASP A 170 -19.47 8.08 -12.97
CA ASP A 170 -20.15 9.39 -13.04
C ASP A 170 -19.33 10.51 -12.40
N GLY A 171 -18.12 10.21 -11.91
CA GLY A 171 -17.23 11.15 -11.23
C GLY A 171 -17.47 11.26 -9.71
N THR A 172 -18.48 10.58 -9.16
CA THR A 172 -18.72 10.54 -7.72
C THR A 172 -17.56 9.84 -7.01
N ALA A 173 -17.08 10.42 -5.91
CA ALA A 173 -16.01 9.83 -5.12
C ALA A 173 -16.45 9.56 -3.68
N LEU A 174 -16.19 8.35 -3.19
CA LEU A 174 -16.39 7.97 -1.80
C LEU A 174 -15.03 7.81 -1.11
N ARG A 175 -14.94 8.26 0.15
CA ARG A 175 -13.70 8.22 0.93
C ARG A 175 -13.88 7.37 2.18
N ASP A 176 -13.00 6.39 2.34
CA ASP A 176 -12.83 5.58 3.54
C ASP A 176 -11.46 5.86 4.17
N VAL A 177 -11.36 5.79 5.50
CA VAL A 177 -10.12 6.06 6.23
C VAL A 177 -9.88 4.96 7.26
N MET A 178 -8.65 4.48 7.33
CA MET A 178 -8.10 3.66 8.40
C MET A 178 -7.03 4.48 9.10
N GLY A 179 -7.29 4.90 10.34
CA GLY A 179 -6.46 5.81 11.12
C GLY A 179 -6.36 5.35 12.57
N GLY A 180 -5.75 6.15 13.45
CA GLY A 180 -5.65 5.83 14.87
C GLY A 180 -4.57 4.79 15.19
N ILE A 181 -3.67 4.48 14.25
CA ILE A 181 -2.66 3.44 14.43
C ILE A 181 -1.31 4.12 14.71
N PRO A 182 -0.68 3.93 15.87
CA PRO A 182 0.63 4.49 16.14
C PRO A 182 1.66 4.08 15.08
N PHE A 183 2.30 5.09 14.47
CA PHE A 183 3.37 4.94 13.49
C PHE A 183 4.62 5.69 13.94
N LEU A 184 5.73 4.97 14.10
CA LEU A 184 7.00 5.53 14.52
C LEU A 184 8.06 5.36 13.42
N VAL A 185 8.72 6.47 13.08
CA VAL A 185 10.01 6.47 12.39
C VAL A 185 11.11 6.74 13.42
N PRO A 186 11.90 5.72 13.82
CA PRO A 186 13.03 5.91 14.71
C PRO A 186 14.28 6.41 13.97
N PRO A 187 15.20 7.10 14.67
CA PRO A 187 16.43 7.61 14.06
C PRO A 187 17.30 6.46 13.52
N LYS A 188 17.99 6.72 12.40
CA LYS A 188 19.03 5.85 11.81
C LYS A 188 18.64 4.36 11.75
N THR A 189 17.39 4.09 11.36
CA THR A 189 16.86 2.72 11.30
C THR A 189 16.63 2.30 9.85
N ALA A 190 17.22 1.16 9.46
CA ALA A 190 17.12 0.49 8.18
C ALA A 190 16.37 -0.84 8.30
N HIS A 191 16.01 -1.46 7.16
CA HIS A 191 15.22 -2.70 7.17
C HIS A 191 15.96 -3.86 7.86
N SER A 192 17.24 -3.99 7.54
CA SER A 192 18.12 -5.08 7.93
C SER A 192 19.55 -4.59 7.86
N ASP A 193 20.33 -4.81 8.93
CA ASP A 193 21.77 -4.63 9.06
C ASP A 193 22.14 -4.84 10.55
N LYS A 194 23.41 -5.06 10.87
CA LYS A 194 23.87 -5.16 12.28
C LYS A 194 24.02 -3.81 12.97
N THR A 195 24.25 -2.75 12.21
CA THR A 195 24.50 -1.40 12.72
C THR A 195 23.21 -0.59 12.81
N PHE A 196 22.36 -0.68 11.79
CA PHE A 196 21.15 0.14 11.67
C PHE A 196 19.86 -0.66 11.48
N GLY A 197 19.92 -2.00 11.38
CA GLY A 197 18.74 -2.81 11.09
C GLY A 197 17.73 -2.80 12.23
N ILE A 198 16.45 -2.62 11.91
CA ILE A 198 15.34 -2.48 12.87
C ILE A 198 15.28 -3.59 13.93
N MET A 199 15.74 -4.80 13.61
CA MET A 199 15.95 -5.88 14.59
C MET A 199 17.44 -6.07 14.94
N GLY A 200 18.31 -6.05 13.93
CA GLY A 200 19.71 -6.46 14.05
C GLY A 200 20.60 -5.51 14.85
N SER A 201 20.20 -4.24 15.00
CA SER A 201 20.93 -3.23 15.75
C SER A 201 20.54 -3.13 17.23
N ILE A 202 19.49 -3.82 17.66
CA ILE A 202 19.01 -3.74 19.04
C ILE A 202 20.03 -4.46 19.95
N PRO A 203 20.67 -3.76 20.91
CA PRO A 203 21.60 -4.39 21.84
C PRO A 203 20.87 -5.27 22.85
N LEU A 204 21.58 -6.24 23.44
CA LEU A 204 21.02 -7.09 24.51
C LEU A 204 20.64 -6.30 25.77
N THR A 205 21.32 -5.18 26.01
CA THR A 205 21.11 -4.31 27.17
C THR A 205 21.28 -2.86 26.77
N GLY A 206 20.55 -1.97 27.43
CA GLY A 206 20.65 -0.52 27.21
C GLY A 206 19.47 0.04 26.42
N ASP A 207 19.60 1.30 26.06
CA ASP A 207 18.55 2.07 25.40
C ASP A 207 18.62 1.90 23.87
N HIS A 208 17.47 1.69 23.22
CA HIS A 208 17.39 1.66 21.76
C HIS A 208 16.01 2.14 21.30
N PRO A 209 15.92 3.06 20.33
CA PRO A 209 14.66 3.71 19.97
C PRO A 209 13.57 2.73 19.50
N VAL A 210 13.95 1.69 18.75
CA VAL A 210 13.01 0.63 18.33
C VAL A 210 12.51 -0.18 19.52
N TRP A 211 13.41 -0.55 20.46
CA TRP A 211 13.01 -1.29 21.66
C TRP A 211 12.09 -0.46 22.55
N ASN A 212 12.37 0.83 22.71
CA ASN A 212 11.53 1.75 23.47
C ASN A 212 10.12 1.85 22.87
N GLY A 213 10.01 1.88 21.53
CA GLY A 213 8.73 1.79 20.85
C GLY A 213 8.01 0.47 21.15
N ILE A 214 8.70 -0.67 21.05
CA ILE A 214 8.12 -1.98 21.38
C ILE A 214 7.64 -2.02 22.84
N ALA A 215 8.46 -1.56 23.78
CA ALA A 215 8.13 -1.54 25.20
C ALA A 215 6.90 -0.65 25.48
N ALA A 216 6.87 0.56 24.93
CA ALA A 216 5.72 1.46 25.05
C ALA A 216 4.43 0.84 24.48
N ALA A 217 4.52 0.15 23.35
CA ALA A 217 3.38 -0.54 22.74
C ALA A 217 2.87 -1.71 23.61
N LEU A 218 3.76 -2.45 24.29
CA LEU A 218 3.39 -3.55 25.18
C LEU A 218 2.78 -3.08 26.51
N GLU A 219 3.00 -1.82 26.90
CA GLU A 219 2.42 -1.23 28.11
C GLU A 219 0.95 -0.80 27.92
N VAL A 220 0.49 -0.67 26.67
CA VAL A 220 -0.89 -0.27 26.34
C VAL A 220 -1.88 -1.31 26.86
N LYS A 221 -2.91 -0.84 27.57
CA LYS A 221 -3.99 -1.69 28.09
C LYS A 221 -5.38 -1.22 27.70
N THR A 222 -5.50 0.03 27.28
CA THR A 222 -6.76 0.70 26.97
C THR A 222 -6.66 1.47 25.66
N ARG A 223 -7.80 1.83 25.07
CA ARG A 223 -7.84 2.72 23.90
C ARG A 223 -7.19 4.07 24.21
N ASP A 224 -7.46 4.65 25.39
CA ASP A 224 -6.83 5.91 25.80
C ASP A 224 -5.29 5.82 25.87
N ASP A 225 -4.72 4.68 26.27
CA ASP A 225 -3.27 4.49 26.24
C ASP A 225 -2.75 4.38 24.80
N HIS A 226 -3.49 3.70 23.93
CA HIS A 226 -3.19 3.57 22.52
C HIS A 226 -3.17 4.93 21.81
N ASP A 227 -4.17 5.78 22.07
CA ASP A 227 -4.29 7.14 21.52
C ASP A 227 -3.15 8.04 22.02
N LYS A 228 -2.72 7.90 23.28
CA LYS A 228 -1.54 8.63 23.80
C LYS A 228 -0.27 8.20 23.08
N VAL A 229 -0.09 6.91 22.83
CA VAL A 229 1.07 6.39 22.07
C VAL A 229 1.01 6.87 20.62
N GLU A 230 -0.16 6.93 19.99
CA GLU A 230 -0.33 7.50 18.65
C GLU A 230 0.15 8.95 18.60
N ALA A 231 -0.32 9.79 19.52
CA ALA A 231 0.05 11.20 19.58
C ALA A 231 1.55 11.39 19.84
N ASP A 232 2.12 10.64 20.79
CA ASP A 232 3.56 10.68 21.10
C ASP A 232 4.43 10.26 19.89
N TRP A 233 4.07 9.17 19.22
CA TRP A 233 4.81 8.68 18.06
C TRP A 233 4.69 9.61 16.86
N ALA A 234 3.52 10.21 16.64
CA ALA A 234 3.34 11.23 15.62
C ALA A 234 4.23 12.46 15.87
N MET A 235 4.32 12.92 17.12
CA MET A 235 5.23 14.01 17.52
C MET A 235 6.70 13.64 17.31
N LYS A 236 7.14 12.47 17.79
CA LYS A 236 8.53 11.99 17.65
C LYS A 236 8.94 11.84 16.18
N THR A 237 8.09 11.20 15.37
CA THR A 237 8.32 11.03 13.93
C THR A 237 8.45 12.39 13.23
N THR A 238 7.51 13.30 13.49
CA THR A 238 7.53 14.65 12.89
C THR A 238 8.75 15.45 13.33
N ALA A 239 9.13 15.38 14.61
CA ALA A 239 10.30 16.08 15.14
C ALA A 239 11.61 15.56 14.55
N LEU A 240 11.73 14.23 14.37
CA LEU A 240 12.87 13.61 13.71
C LEU A 240 12.98 14.06 12.24
N GLN A 241 11.91 13.91 11.46
CA GLN A 241 11.91 14.25 10.03
C GLN A 241 12.13 15.75 9.76
N ARG A 242 11.86 16.62 10.73
CA ARG A 242 12.16 18.06 10.64
C ARG A 242 13.60 18.42 10.99
N SER A 243 14.28 17.63 11.80
CA SER A 243 15.59 17.99 12.36
C SER A 243 16.74 17.14 11.85
N ASP A 244 16.48 15.91 11.39
CA ASP A 244 17.49 14.98 10.91
C ASP A 244 17.75 15.14 9.41
N GLN A 245 18.90 14.61 8.96
CA GLN A 245 19.38 14.69 7.59
C GLN A 245 19.89 13.34 7.15
N TYR A 246 19.78 13.01 5.86
CA TYR A 246 20.47 11.86 5.26
C TYR A 246 22.00 12.03 5.32
N TYR A 247 22.73 10.97 4.98
CA TYR A 247 24.20 10.95 4.99
C TYR A 247 24.85 12.01 4.09
N ASP A 248 24.13 12.50 3.07
CA ASP A 248 24.57 13.54 2.13
C ASP A 248 24.24 14.96 2.62
N GLY A 249 23.73 15.09 3.84
CA GLY A 249 23.34 16.37 4.45
C GLY A 249 21.99 16.91 3.98
N THR A 250 21.28 16.20 3.10
CA THR A 250 19.93 16.63 2.70
C THR A 250 18.88 16.30 3.76
N PRO A 251 17.79 17.08 3.86
CA PRO A 251 16.76 16.86 4.88
C PRO A 251 16.13 15.46 4.80
N LEU A 252 15.72 14.92 5.95
CA LEU A 252 14.93 13.69 6.04
C LEU A 252 13.46 13.94 5.61
N GLU A 253 13.28 14.26 4.32
CA GLU A 253 12.00 14.62 3.70
C GLU A 253 10.90 13.57 3.93
N ARG A 254 9.65 14.01 3.94
CA ARG A 254 8.47 13.17 4.06
C ARG A 254 7.97 12.79 2.67
N TYR A 255 7.57 11.52 2.52
CA TYR A 255 7.06 11.01 1.25
C TYR A 255 5.70 10.35 1.43
N CYS A 256 4.98 10.17 0.33
CA CYS A 256 3.69 9.51 0.31
C CYS A 256 3.57 8.62 -0.93
N GLN A 257 2.64 7.69 -0.89
CA GLN A 257 2.38 6.77 -2.00
C GLN A 257 0.91 6.83 -2.42
N ILE A 258 0.65 6.75 -3.72
CA ILE A 258 -0.70 6.56 -4.25
C ILE A 258 -0.73 5.22 -4.98
N VAL A 259 -1.66 4.34 -4.62
CA VAL A 259 -1.88 3.07 -5.32
C VAL A 259 -3.23 3.16 -6.03
N PHE A 260 -3.21 3.07 -7.35
CA PHE A 260 -4.38 3.02 -8.20
C PHE A 260 -4.76 1.58 -8.49
N ARG A 261 -6.06 1.30 -8.54
CA ARG A 261 -6.63 0.10 -9.17
C ARG A 261 -7.60 0.54 -10.26
N ILE A 262 -7.42 0.04 -11.47
CA ILE A 262 -8.24 0.43 -12.63
C ILE A 262 -9.14 -0.73 -13.07
N SER A 263 -10.45 -0.52 -13.08
CA SER A 263 -11.43 -1.52 -13.51
C SER A 263 -12.50 -0.90 -14.40
N ASP A 264 -13.25 -1.74 -15.11
CA ASP A 264 -14.42 -1.31 -15.87
C ASP A 264 -15.72 -1.40 -15.05
N SER A 265 -16.82 -0.90 -15.62
CA SER A 265 -18.15 -0.93 -14.98
C SER A 265 -18.74 -2.33 -14.78
N ASN A 266 -18.13 -3.38 -15.33
CA ASN A 266 -18.46 -4.78 -15.06
C ASN A 266 -17.59 -5.38 -13.94
N GLY A 267 -16.62 -4.62 -13.42
CA GLY A 267 -15.67 -5.06 -12.41
C GLY A 267 -14.45 -5.80 -12.99
N GLU A 268 -14.27 -5.82 -14.31
CA GLU A 268 -13.11 -6.43 -14.95
C GLU A 268 -11.88 -5.51 -14.82
N PRO A 269 -10.70 -6.07 -14.51
CA PRO A 269 -9.46 -5.29 -14.46
C PRO A 269 -9.07 -4.76 -15.85
N ILE A 270 -8.55 -3.53 -15.91
CA ILE A 270 -8.07 -2.91 -17.14
C ILE A 270 -6.54 -2.88 -17.10
N HIS A 271 -5.88 -3.56 -18.03
CA HIS A 271 -4.43 -3.75 -18.02
C HIS A 271 -3.65 -2.74 -18.90
N ASP A 272 -4.33 -2.08 -19.85
CA ASP A 272 -3.72 -1.12 -20.77
C ASP A 272 -4.41 0.25 -20.65
N TYR A 273 -3.70 1.19 -20.03
CA TYR A 273 -4.17 2.53 -19.77
C TYR A 273 -3.03 3.52 -19.65
N ALA A 274 -3.33 4.77 -19.99
CA ALA A 274 -2.54 5.93 -19.63
C ALA A 274 -3.11 6.54 -18.34
N LEU A 275 -2.23 6.78 -17.37
CA LEU A 275 -2.54 7.45 -16.11
C LEU A 275 -1.61 8.66 -15.95
N GLU A 276 -2.19 9.84 -15.75
CA GLU A 276 -1.48 11.11 -15.55
C GLU A 276 -1.94 11.77 -14.25
N LEU A 277 -1.03 12.22 -13.39
CA LEU A 277 -1.36 13.15 -12.30
C LEU A 277 -1.44 14.58 -12.84
N ILE A 278 -2.44 15.33 -12.41
CA ILE A 278 -2.71 16.69 -12.91
C ILE A 278 -2.89 17.69 -11.77
N ASP A 279 -2.58 18.96 -12.02
CA ASP A 279 -2.92 20.08 -11.14
C ASP A 279 -4.37 20.58 -11.36
N GLN A 280 -4.73 21.70 -10.72
CA GLN A 280 -6.04 22.34 -10.89
C GLN A 280 -6.40 22.74 -12.34
N SER A 281 -5.39 22.98 -13.18
CA SER A 281 -5.57 23.34 -14.59
C SER A 281 -5.77 22.12 -15.49
N GLY A 282 -5.63 20.93 -14.91
CA GLY A 282 -5.70 19.67 -15.63
C GLY A 282 -4.41 19.33 -16.38
N ASN A 283 -3.26 19.88 -15.98
CA ASN A 283 -1.97 19.65 -16.65
C ASN A 283 -0.95 19.03 -15.69
N GLY A 284 -0.42 17.85 -16.01
CA GLY A 284 0.62 17.20 -15.22
C GLY A 284 2.00 17.84 -15.36
N GLY A 285 2.26 18.56 -16.45
CA GLY A 285 3.52 19.26 -16.70
C GLY A 285 3.78 20.45 -15.75
N ASN A 286 2.76 20.90 -15.04
CA ASN A 286 2.87 21.99 -14.06
C ASN A 286 3.29 21.51 -12.66
N LEU A 287 3.36 20.20 -12.44
CA LEU A 287 3.75 19.66 -11.14
C LEU A 287 5.21 20.04 -10.80
N PRO A 288 5.51 20.32 -9.52
CA PRO A 288 6.82 20.82 -9.14
C PRO A 288 7.93 19.81 -9.45
N LYS A 289 9.09 20.30 -9.92
CA LYS A 289 10.25 19.44 -10.17
C LYS A 289 10.59 18.65 -8.90
N GLY A 290 10.81 17.34 -9.02
CA GLY A 290 11.14 16.45 -7.91
C GLY A 290 9.97 16.08 -7.00
N PHE A 291 8.76 16.57 -7.26
CA PHE A 291 7.53 16.10 -6.59
C PHE A 291 7.27 14.62 -6.89
N PHE A 292 7.48 14.23 -8.15
CA PHE A 292 7.34 12.85 -8.59
C PHE A 292 8.67 12.12 -8.42
N CYS A 293 8.70 11.12 -7.53
CA CYS A 293 9.93 10.40 -7.18
C CYS A 293 10.06 9.09 -7.95
N ASP A 294 9.00 8.30 -8.02
CA ASP A 294 9.00 6.98 -8.68
C ASP A 294 7.60 6.60 -9.16
N LYS A 295 7.57 5.67 -10.12
CA LYS A 295 6.37 4.98 -10.56
C LYS A 295 6.61 3.50 -10.74
N HIS A 296 5.57 2.72 -10.45
CA HIS A 296 5.59 1.27 -10.64
C HIS A 296 4.24 0.78 -11.13
N GLN A 297 4.22 0.00 -12.21
CA GLN A 297 3.05 -0.79 -12.59
C GLN A 297 3.31 -2.21 -12.10
N ASN A 298 2.36 -2.78 -11.37
CA ASN A 298 2.53 -4.12 -10.84
C ASN A 298 2.60 -5.16 -11.99
N GLU A 299 3.59 -6.05 -11.96
CA GLU A 299 3.81 -7.04 -13.01
C GLU A 299 2.72 -8.13 -13.05
N PRO A 300 2.39 -8.81 -11.92
CA PRO A 300 1.28 -9.77 -11.89
C PRO A 300 -0.12 -9.17 -12.02
N ASN A 301 -0.31 -7.91 -11.61
CA ASN A 301 -1.58 -7.19 -11.58
C ASN A 301 -1.48 -5.85 -12.34
N PRO A 302 -1.41 -5.84 -13.68
CA PRO A 302 -1.19 -4.61 -14.45
C PRO A 302 -2.27 -3.55 -14.30
N GLU A 303 -3.44 -3.89 -13.76
CA GLU A 303 -4.48 -2.94 -13.35
C GLU A 303 -4.08 -2.06 -12.15
N MET A 304 -2.97 -2.37 -11.49
CA MET A 304 -2.46 -1.69 -10.32
C MET A 304 -1.28 -0.79 -10.68
N PHE A 305 -1.38 0.50 -10.30
CA PHE A 305 -0.33 1.48 -10.56
C PHE A 305 0.06 2.21 -9.28
N VAL A 306 1.34 2.42 -9.05
CA VAL A 306 1.86 3.10 -7.87
C VAL A 306 2.61 4.36 -8.29
N PHE A 307 2.24 5.49 -7.67
CA PHE A 307 3.04 6.71 -7.68
C PHE A 307 3.67 6.94 -6.31
N TYR A 308 4.93 7.34 -6.30
CA TYR A 308 5.65 7.75 -5.10
C TYR A 308 6.04 9.21 -5.20
N LEU A 309 5.65 9.99 -4.19
CA LEU A 309 5.68 11.45 -4.25
C LEU A 309 6.36 12.04 -3.01
N ASP A 310 7.09 13.13 -3.22
CA ASP A 310 7.66 13.97 -2.16
C ASP A 310 6.55 14.84 -1.56
N TYR A 311 6.15 14.50 -0.33
CA TYR A 311 5.10 15.23 0.38
C TYR A 311 5.53 16.65 0.72
N ASP A 312 6.82 16.87 0.98
CA ASP A 312 7.31 18.19 1.37
C ASP A 312 7.32 19.18 0.19
N ARG A 313 7.17 18.71 -1.05
CA ARG A 313 6.94 19.56 -2.25
C ARG A 313 5.47 19.80 -2.56
N LEU A 314 4.54 19.19 -1.83
CA LEU A 314 3.11 19.27 -2.10
C LEU A 314 2.57 20.70 -2.06
N HIS A 315 3.09 21.54 -1.16
CA HIS A 315 2.73 22.95 -1.03
C HIS A 315 3.05 23.79 -2.29
N GLN A 316 3.88 23.26 -3.20
CA GLN A 316 4.25 23.92 -4.46
C GLN A 316 3.33 23.53 -5.62
N VAL A 317 2.39 22.60 -5.40
CA VAL A 317 1.43 22.18 -6.45
C VAL A 317 0.49 23.35 -6.76
N PRO A 318 0.41 23.80 -8.03
CA PRO A 318 -0.40 24.95 -8.40
C PRO A 318 -1.88 24.79 -7.98
N GLY A 319 -2.36 25.77 -7.22
CA GLY A 319 -3.74 25.78 -6.73
C GLY A 319 -4.05 24.81 -5.60
N GLY A 320 -3.05 24.10 -5.07
CA GLY A 320 -3.24 23.19 -3.94
C GLY A 320 -4.16 22.01 -4.23
N LYS A 321 -4.50 21.74 -5.50
CA LYS A 321 -5.33 20.60 -5.91
C LYS A 321 -4.53 19.62 -6.75
N LEU A 322 -4.78 18.35 -6.52
CA LEU A 322 -4.22 17.27 -7.31
C LEU A 322 -5.35 16.39 -7.83
N GLY A 323 -5.22 15.96 -9.06
CA GLY A 323 -6.15 15.07 -9.72
C GLY A 323 -5.42 14.01 -10.52
N PHE A 324 -6.20 13.29 -11.31
CA PHE A 324 -5.67 12.38 -12.31
C PHE A 324 -6.54 12.34 -13.57
N LYS A 325 -5.91 11.96 -14.68
CA LYS A 325 -6.58 11.58 -15.92
C LYS A 325 -6.27 10.12 -16.22
N ILE A 326 -7.29 9.38 -16.61
CA ILE A 326 -7.16 8.00 -17.07
C ILE A 326 -7.83 7.85 -18.42
N GLN A 327 -7.10 7.23 -19.33
CA GLN A 327 -7.58 6.82 -20.63
C GLN A 327 -7.15 5.37 -20.87
N ALA A 328 -8.07 4.52 -21.30
CA ALA A 328 -7.81 3.13 -21.63
C ALA A 328 -8.26 2.82 -23.05
N ALA A 329 -7.63 1.83 -23.68
CA ALA A 329 -7.97 1.39 -25.02
C ALA A 329 -8.07 -0.15 -25.06
N LEU A 330 -9.05 -0.66 -25.82
CA LEU A 330 -9.28 -2.11 -25.97
C LEU A 330 -8.79 -2.67 -27.32
N GLY A 331 -8.22 -1.82 -28.18
CA GLY A 331 -7.78 -2.21 -29.52
C GLY A 331 -8.91 -2.65 -30.47
N THR A 332 -10.18 -2.39 -30.13
CA THR A 332 -11.37 -2.73 -30.92
C THR A 332 -12.30 -1.52 -31.05
N PRO A 333 -12.99 -1.32 -32.20
CA PRO A 333 -13.96 -0.24 -32.36
C PRO A 333 -15.33 -0.53 -31.70
N PHE A 334 -15.56 -1.77 -31.22
CA PHE A 334 -16.86 -2.19 -30.71
C PHE A 334 -17.05 -1.99 -29.20
N VAL A 335 -15.97 -1.76 -28.47
CA VAL A 335 -16.00 -1.56 -27.02
C VAL A 335 -15.10 -0.38 -26.68
N GLU A 336 -15.62 0.55 -25.89
CA GLU A 336 -14.94 1.76 -25.48
C GLU A 336 -14.91 1.86 -23.95
N TYR A 337 -13.82 2.41 -23.42
CA TYR A 337 -13.75 2.94 -22.07
C TYR A 337 -13.81 4.46 -22.11
N VAL A 338 -14.77 5.06 -21.41
CA VAL A 338 -14.88 6.51 -21.33
C VAL A 338 -13.74 7.05 -20.45
N ALA A 339 -12.90 7.90 -21.04
CA ALA A 339 -11.83 8.57 -20.33
C ALA A 339 -12.38 9.34 -19.12
N THR A 340 -11.67 9.24 -18.00
CA THR A 340 -12.10 9.84 -16.74
C THR A 340 -11.07 10.84 -16.26
N THR A 341 -11.53 12.02 -15.86
CA THR A 341 -10.72 13.02 -15.18
C THR A 341 -11.32 13.23 -13.80
N PHE A 342 -10.48 13.14 -12.78
CA PHE A 342 -10.85 13.42 -11.40
C PHE A 342 -9.94 14.53 -10.88
N LEU A 343 -10.52 15.50 -10.19
CA LEU A 343 -9.78 16.53 -9.45
C LEU A 343 -10.27 16.49 -8.00
N SER A 344 -9.34 16.61 -7.04
CA SER A 344 -9.71 16.61 -5.63
C SER A 344 -10.73 17.73 -5.34
N PRO A 345 -11.86 17.42 -4.66
CA PRO A 345 -12.85 18.44 -4.34
C PRO A 345 -12.31 19.44 -3.31
N SER A 346 -11.44 18.95 -2.43
CA SER A 346 -10.72 19.67 -1.39
C SER A 346 -9.22 19.80 -1.72
N ASP A 347 -8.50 20.55 -0.89
CA ASP A 347 -7.06 20.68 -1.00
C ASP A 347 -6.36 19.34 -0.91
N VAL A 348 -5.25 19.19 -1.62
CA VAL A 348 -4.52 17.94 -1.77
C VAL A 348 -4.06 17.36 -0.43
N GLU A 349 -3.79 18.20 0.58
CA GLU A 349 -3.42 17.77 1.93
C GLU A 349 -4.53 17.01 2.67
N SER A 350 -5.78 17.11 2.20
CA SER A 350 -6.90 16.33 2.72
C SER A 350 -6.93 14.90 2.18
N ILE A 351 -6.29 14.65 1.04
CA ILE A 351 -6.27 13.36 0.35
C ILE A 351 -4.89 12.70 0.31
N ILE A 352 -3.84 13.42 0.66
CA ILE A 352 -2.48 12.92 0.74
C ILE A 352 -1.95 13.29 2.10
N ARG A 353 -1.36 12.33 2.81
CA ARG A 353 -0.78 12.49 4.14
C ARG A 353 0.70 12.08 4.11
N PRO A 354 1.55 12.73 4.92
CA PRO A 354 2.96 12.35 4.98
C PRO A 354 3.10 10.94 5.55
N ASN A 355 4.03 10.17 5.00
CA ASN A 355 4.31 8.78 5.38
C ASN A 355 3.08 7.86 5.32
N GLN A 356 2.13 8.12 4.42
CA GLN A 356 0.95 7.26 4.24
C GLN A 356 0.74 6.89 2.77
N THR A 357 -0.01 5.80 2.59
CA THR A 357 -0.53 5.39 1.29
C THR A 357 -1.97 5.87 1.10
N THR A 358 -2.30 6.38 -0.08
CA THR A 358 -3.66 6.62 -0.54
C THR A 358 -4.03 5.60 -1.61
N LEU A 359 -5.07 4.80 -1.38
CA LEU A 359 -5.63 3.88 -2.36
C LEU A 359 -6.66 4.63 -3.22
N ILE A 360 -6.58 4.51 -4.54
CA ILE A 360 -7.54 5.11 -5.48
C ILE A 360 -8.12 4.01 -6.37
N ASP A 361 -9.38 3.70 -6.17
CA ASP A 361 -10.11 2.70 -6.95
C ASP A 361 -10.90 3.41 -8.03
N VAL A 362 -10.53 3.21 -9.30
CA VAL A 362 -11.16 3.91 -10.43
C VAL A 362 -11.94 2.93 -11.27
N VAL A 363 -13.22 3.24 -11.48
CA VAL A 363 -14.11 2.48 -12.36
C VAL A 363 -14.38 3.30 -13.62
N LEU A 364 -13.86 2.84 -14.76
CA LEU A 364 -14.13 3.44 -16.06
C LEU A 364 -15.48 2.94 -16.60
N ARG A 365 -16.24 3.83 -17.23
CA ARG A 365 -17.48 3.43 -17.89
C ARG A 365 -17.12 2.64 -19.15
N ARG A 366 -17.54 1.38 -19.20
CA ARG A 366 -17.53 0.60 -20.43
C ARG A 366 -18.76 0.96 -21.26
N ARG A 367 -18.61 0.97 -22.58
CA ARG A 367 -19.71 1.08 -23.54
C ARG A 367 -19.48 0.10 -24.68
N ILE A 368 -20.56 -0.45 -25.20
CA ILE A 368 -20.53 -1.43 -26.29
C ILE A 368 -21.32 -0.85 -27.47
N LYS A 369 -20.81 -1.04 -28.69
CA LYS A 369 -21.54 -0.62 -29.88
C LYS A 369 -22.82 -1.42 -30.05
N LYS A 370 -23.94 -0.75 -30.33
CA LYS A 370 -25.27 -1.37 -30.51
C LYS A 370 -25.28 -2.44 -31.59
N ASN A 371 -24.49 -2.26 -32.64
CA ASN A 371 -24.41 -3.15 -33.79
C ASN A 371 -23.43 -4.32 -33.59
N LEU A 372 -22.85 -4.49 -32.39
CA LEU A 372 -22.05 -5.68 -32.06
C LEU A 372 -22.88 -6.96 -32.28
N PHE A 373 -24.18 -6.88 -31.96
CA PHE A 373 -25.18 -7.88 -32.35
C PHE A 373 -26.41 -7.16 -32.89
N GLN A 374 -26.88 -7.59 -34.06
CA GLN A 374 -28.16 -7.16 -34.62
C GLN A 374 -29.04 -8.37 -34.83
N LEU A 375 -30.26 -8.31 -34.30
CA LEU A 375 -31.28 -9.31 -34.57
C LEU A 375 -32.22 -8.76 -35.63
N THR A 376 -32.51 -9.57 -36.64
CA THR A 376 -33.49 -9.26 -37.68
C THR A 376 -34.58 -10.32 -37.69
N THR A 377 -35.78 -9.92 -38.12
CA THR A 377 -36.88 -10.85 -38.41
C THR A 377 -36.89 -11.26 -39.88
N ASP A 378 -35.98 -10.71 -40.69
CA ASP A 378 -35.72 -11.11 -42.06
C ASP A 378 -34.80 -12.35 -42.06
N PHE A 379 -35.31 -13.46 -42.59
CA PHE A 379 -34.58 -14.73 -42.67
C PHE A 379 -33.79 -14.88 -43.98
N SER A 380 -33.74 -13.84 -44.81
CA SER A 380 -32.86 -13.81 -45.98
C SER A 380 -31.38 -13.79 -45.55
N GLU A 381 -30.52 -14.41 -46.36
CA GLU A 381 -29.08 -14.38 -46.13
C GLU A 381 -28.55 -12.95 -46.29
N GLN A 382 -27.95 -12.42 -45.24
CA GLN A 382 -27.37 -11.08 -45.21
C GLN A 382 -25.87 -11.18 -44.88
N PRO A 383 -25.02 -10.35 -45.52
CA PRO A 383 -23.61 -10.29 -45.17
C PRO A 383 -23.41 -9.75 -43.74
N ILE A 384 -22.39 -10.24 -43.05
CA ILE A 384 -21.97 -9.68 -41.76
C ILE A 384 -21.59 -8.22 -41.95
N GLY A 385 -22.30 -7.31 -41.28
CA GLY A 385 -22.06 -5.86 -41.34
C GLY A 385 -20.64 -5.51 -40.88
N LYS A 386 -19.90 -4.76 -41.71
CA LYS A 386 -18.53 -4.28 -41.40
C LYS A 386 -18.50 -2.87 -40.79
N ASP A 387 -19.62 -2.15 -40.84
CA ASP A 387 -19.75 -0.81 -40.29
C ASP A 387 -19.92 -0.91 -38.78
N PRO A 388 -19.01 -0.34 -37.94
CA PRO A 388 -19.11 -0.30 -36.49
C PRO A 388 -20.18 0.68 -35.95
N GLY A 389 -20.99 1.30 -36.82
CA GLY A 389 -22.10 2.18 -36.45
C GLY A 389 -21.64 3.61 -36.14
N GLY A 390 -22.60 4.51 -35.95
CA GLY A 390 -22.34 5.93 -35.75
C GLY A 390 -21.68 6.25 -34.40
N PRO A 391 -21.17 7.48 -34.22
CA PRO A 391 -20.49 7.90 -32.99
C PRO A 391 -21.35 7.82 -31.72
N ASP A 392 -22.68 7.86 -31.85
CA ASP A 392 -23.64 7.82 -30.73
C ASP A 392 -24.29 6.44 -30.50
N ASP A 393 -23.89 5.41 -31.26
CA ASP A 393 -24.49 4.07 -31.20
C ASP A 393 -23.90 3.18 -30.10
N TRP A 394 -23.98 3.66 -28.86
CA TRP A 394 -23.46 2.95 -27.70
C TRP A 394 -24.58 2.48 -26.75
N VAL A 395 -24.35 1.35 -26.10
CA VAL A 395 -25.09 0.87 -24.93
C VAL A 395 -24.13 0.73 -23.75
N PRO A 396 -24.62 0.86 -22.51
CA PRO A 396 -23.85 0.58 -21.30
C PRO A 396 -23.22 -0.82 -21.33
#